data_AF-F7XMY1-F1
#
_entry.id   AF-F7XMY1-F1
#
_cell.length_a   1.000
_cell.length_b   1.000
_cell.length_c   1.000
_cell.angle_alpha   90.00
_cell.angle_beta   90.00
_cell.angle_gamma   90.00
#
_symmetry.space_group_name_H-M   'P 1'
#
loop_
_entity.id
_entity.type
_entity.pdbx_description
1 polymer ?
#
loop_
_entity_poly.entity_id
_entity_poly.type
_entity_poly.pdbx_seq_one_letter_code
_entity_poly.pdbx_strand_id
1 'polypeptide(L)'
;MYLFKKLLSLNNEQIPVEDFFTEIFAYLLKTNPEILHTFLDSTKAPLIDYEQMVIDTQRSFEGLENHLAGSRPDIFLELFNKNEKQWIFIESKIDAQEGYQQLTKYAEHLDNSNSIQKGVLIYITKYFEPKKEKIIFRNCSNKEKLFFVQMRWYEVYKILKEYQENIECTLIKEVLMFMEEYDLSGNNQFSSVDILAMNNFLNVRKMMNETLFGKVAEKFSLVAGGVSSESTALTQLRNYGRYTVIKNQKDYFEIVLGYWLQSKSMTDFPRVGIQIAVGPKSENYDKIIQIIKEIEHKYPDKWTTFAFDDSKVWSGIKQEIPLNKFMGEEDQIKAVENYFLLILDDVENIKKEHPDLPWNILSSE
;
A
#
# COMPACT_ATOMS: atom_id res chain seq x y z
N MET A 1 -1.02 25.58 11.08
CA MET A 1 -2.08 24.59 10.77
C MET A 1 -2.77 25.05 9.50
N TYR A 2 -2.73 24.23 8.44
CA TYR A 2 -2.93 24.65 7.05
C TYR A 2 -4.40 24.62 6.62
N LEU A 3 -4.76 25.42 5.61
CA LEU A 3 -6.15 25.62 5.17
C LEU A 3 -6.77 24.30 4.70
N PHE A 4 -6.07 23.55 3.85
CA PHE A 4 -6.57 22.29 3.31
C PHE A 4 -6.69 21.19 4.35
N LYS A 5 -5.76 21.10 5.30
CA LYS A 5 -5.87 20.18 6.44
C LYS A 5 -7.10 20.50 7.29
N LYS A 6 -7.37 21.79 7.52
CA LYS A 6 -8.57 22.22 8.25
C LYS A 6 -9.84 21.87 7.47
N LEU A 7 -9.88 22.13 6.16
CA LEU A 7 -11.03 21.80 5.31
C LEU A 7 -11.30 20.29 5.25
N LEU A 8 -10.27 19.47 5.10
CA LEU A 8 -10.40 18.02 5.11
C LEU A 8 -10.88 17.52 6.48
N SER A 9 -10.34 18.07 7.58
CA SER A 9 -10.75 17.70 8.94
C SER A 9 -12.23 17.99 9.26
N LEU A 10 -12.83 18.96 8.57
CA LEU A 10 -14.26 19.28 8.69
C LEU A 10 -15.15 18.26 7.94
N ASN A 11 -14.56 17.37 7.14
CA ASN A 11 -15.25 16.37 6.32
C ASN A 11 -14.84 14.93 6.68
N ASN A 12 -14.33 14.72 7.90
CA ASN A 12 -13.43 13.63 8.30
C ASN A 12 -13.88 12.16 8.10
N GLU A 13 -15.04 11.88 7.49
CA GLU A 13 -15.48 10.52 7.15
C GLU A 13 -16.25 10.41 5.82
N GLN A 14 -16.38 11.50 5.03
CA GLN A 14 -17.21 11.49 3.82
C GLN A 14 -16.44 11.54 2.50
N ILE A 15 -15.21 12.06 2.49
CA ILE A 15 -14.46 12.31 1.24
C ILE A 15 -13.09 11.64 1.33
N PRO A 16 -12.77 10.69 0.44
CA PRO A 16 -11.42 10.16 0.31
C PRO A 16 -10.38 11.28 0.08
N VAL A 17 -9.21 11.14 0.68
CA VAL A 17 -8.08 12.10 0.53
C VAL A 17 -7.75 12.35 -0.95
N GLU A 18 -7.82 11.28 -1.75
CA GLU A 18 -7.64 11.30 -3.20
C GLU A 18 -8.63 12.24 -3.89
N ASP A 19 -9.94 12.02 -3.72
CA ASP A 19 -11.00 12.86 -4.30
C ASP A 19 -10.85 14.33 -3.87
N PHE A 20 -10.56 14.55 -2.59
CA PHE A 20 -10.34 15.90 -2.05
C PHE A 20 -9.15 16.60 -2.75
N PHE A 21 -8.04 15.90 -2.93
CA PHE A 21 -6.86 16.46 -3.57
C PHE A 21 -7.06 16.68 -5.07
N THR A 22 -7.76 15.77 -5.75
CA THR A 22 -8.15 15.90 -7.16
C THR A 22 -8.91 17.19 -7.42
N GLU A 23 -9.89 17.53 -6.59
CA GLU A 23 -10.67 18.76 -6.73
C GLU A 23 -9.79 20.01 -6.56
N ILE A 24 -8.89 20.00 -5.58
CA ILE A 24 -7.94 21.11 -5.35
C ILE A 24 -6.99 21.25 -6.55
N PHE A 25 -6.44 20.14 -7.03
CA PHE A 25 -5.48 20.15 -8.14
C PHE A 25 -6.16 20.60 -9.45
N ALA A 26 -7.36 20.10 -9.74
CA ALA A 26 -8.14 20.56 -10.89
C ALA A 26 -8.46 22.06 -10.82
N TYR A 27 -8.81 22.57 -9.62
CA TYR A 27 -9.03 24.00 -9.40
C TYR A 27 -7.75 24.83 -9.61
N LEU A 28 -6.60 24.34 -9.14
CA LEU A 28 -5.30 24.97 -9.37
C LEU A 28 -5.01 25.11 -10.88
N LEU A 29 -5.16 24.01 -11.62
CA LEU A 29 -4.95 24.00 -13.08
C LEU A 29 -5.92 24.95 -13.80
N LYS A 30 -7.18 24.99 -13.36
CA LYS A 30 -8.23 25.83 -13.95
C LYS A 30 -7.98 27.32 -13.74
N THR A 31 -7.45 27.69 -12.58
CA THR A 31 -7.21 29.09 -12.21
C THR A 31 -5.83 29.62 -12.62
N ASN A 32 -4.91 28.74 -13.02
CA ASN A 32 -3.54 29.09 -13.39
C ASN A 32 -3.15 28.42 -14.74
N PRO A 33 -3.55 28.99 -15.89
CA PRO A 33 -3.31 28.39 -17.21
C PRO A 33 -1.83 28.13 -17.53
N GLU A 34 -0.92 28.98 -17.03
CA GLU A 34 0.54 28.79 -17.20
C GLU A 34 1.04 27.53 -16.47
N ILE A 35 0.49 27.22 -15.30
CA ILE A 35 0.79 25.97 -14.58
C ILE A 35 0.25 24.78 -15.36
N LEU A 36 -0.99 24.87 -15.87
CA LEU A 36 -1.53 23.81 -16.72
C LEU A 36 -0.66 23.59 -17.95
N HIS A 37 -0.23 24.65 -18.64
CA HIS A 37 0.61 24.55 -19.82
C HIS A 37 1.94 23.85 -19.48
N THR A 38 2.62 24.30 -18.43
CA THR A 38 3.86 23.68 -17.94
C THR A 38 3.65 22.21 -17.55
N PHE A 39 2.55 21.90 -16.88
CA PHE A 39 2.18 20.54 -16.51
C PHE A 39 1.97 19.68 -17.76
N LEU A 40 1.18 20.14 -18.73
CA LEU A 40 0.91 19.40 -19.97
C LEU A 40 2.17 19.22 -20.82
N ASP A 41 3.04 20.22 -20.93
CA ASP A 41 4.32 20.11 -21.63
C ASP A 41 5.24 19.08 -20.98
N SER A 42 5.24 19.00 -19.64
CA SER A 42 6.05 18.02 -18.90
C SER A 42 5.66 16.57 -19.23
N THR A 43 4.43 16.33 -19.68
CA THR A 43 3.93 15.00 -20.08
C THR A 43 4.60 14.49 -21.35
N LYS A 44 5.14 15.39 -22.18
CA LYS A 44 5.66 15.12 -23.53
C LYS A 44 4.64 14.45 -24.47
N ALA A 45 3.36 14.43 -24.11
CA ALA A 45 2.30 14.00 -25.01
C ALA A 45 2.16 15.02 -26.14
N PRO A 46 1.78 14.58 -27.36
CA PRO A 46 1.55 15.51 -28.45
C PRO A 46 0.25 16.28 -28.21
N LEU A 47 0.38 17.55 -27.83
CA LEU A 47 -0.72 18.48 -27.66
C LEU A 47 -1.08 19.14 -28.99
N ILE A 48 -2.35 19.49 -29.16
CA ILE A 48 -2.77 20.45 -30.18
C ILE A 48 -2.40 21.87 -29.74
N ASP A 49 -2.24 22.78 -30.67
CA ASP A 49 -2.19 24.22 -30.36
C ASP A 49 -3.60 24.69 -30.00
N TYR A 50 -3.87 25.01 -28.73
CA TYR A 50 -5.21 25.27 -28.23
C TYR A 50 -5.41 26.75 -27.87
N GLU A 51 -6.59 27.28 -28.22
CA GLU A 51 -6.99 28.64 -27.85
C GLU A 51 -7.87 28.64 -26.59
N GLN A 52 -8.57 27.55 -26.33
CA GLN A 52 -9.54 27.41 -25.25
C GLN A 52 -9.40 26.04 -24.57
N MET A 53 -9.83 26.00 -23.31
CA MET A 53 -9.78 24.80 -22.49
C MET A 53 -11.00 24.68 -21.56
N VAL A 54 -11.39 23.44 -21.28
CA VAL A 54 -12.37 23.09 -20.24
C VAL A 54 -11.74 22.07 -19.29
N ILE A 55 -11.96 22.25 -17.99
CA ILE A 55 -11.50 21.36 -16.92
C ILE A 55 -12.69 21.01 -16.03
N ASP A 56 -12.99 19.71 -15.92
CA ASP A 56 -14.09 19.16 -15.12
C ASP A 56 -13.64 17.91 -14.33
N THR A 57 -14.05 17.80 -13.06
CA THR A 57 -13.82 16.62 -12.20
C THR A 57 -15.03 15.69 -12.13
N GLN A 58 -16.19 16.15 -12.63
CA GLN A 58 -17.47 15.43 -12.51
C GLN A 58 -18.03 14.97 -13.87
N ARG A 59 -17.19 14.94 -14.92
CA ARG A 59 -17.62 14.55 -16.26
C ARG A 59 -17.77 13.03 -16.37
N SER A 60 -19.00 12.59 -16.57
CA SER A 60 -19.33 11.17 -16.74
C SER A 60 -19.52 10.81 -18.21
N PHE A 61 -19.12 9.60 -18.56
CA PHE A 61 -19.28 8.99 -19.88
C PHE A 61 -20.14 7.73 -19.74
N GLU A 62 -21.16 7.61 -20.58
CA GLU A 62 -21.99 6.40 -20.64
C GLU A 62 -21.14 5.20 -21.02
N GLY A 63 -21.45 4.03 -20.45
CA GLY A 63 -20.71 2.80 -20.71
C GLY A 63 -20.83 2.38 -22.18
N LEU A 64 -19.72 1.93 -22.76
CA LEU A 64 -19.73 1.30 -24.08
C LEU A 64 -20.37 -0.10 -23.98
N GLU A 65 -20.75 -0.70 -25.12
CA GLU A 65 -21.45 -2.01 -25.15
C GLU A 65 -20.72 -3.13 -24.38
N ASN A 66 -19.39 -3.07 -24.33
CA ASN A 66 -18.51 -4.02 -23.66
C ASN A 66 -18.16 -3.63 -22.21
N HIS A 67 -18.74 -2.55 -21.68
CA HIS A 67 -18.49 -2.06 -20.32
C HIS A 67 -19.61 -2.48 -19.37
N LEU A 68 -19.26 -2.88 -18.15
CA LEU A 68 -20.23 -3.20 -17.10
C LEU A 68 -20.92 -1.94 -16.52
N ALA A 69 -20.30 -0.77 -16.67
CA ALA A 69 -20.77 0.51 -16.17
C ALA A 69 -20.07 1.66 -16.91
N GLY A 70 -20.60 2.88 -16.75
CA GLY A 70 -19.96 4.09 -17.26
C GLY A 70 -18.58 4.39 -16.65
N SER A 71 -18.00 5.49 -17.10
CA SER A 71 -16.68 5.94 -16.69
C SER A 71 -16.70 7.41 -16.26
N ARG A 72 -15.92 7.76 -15.24
CA ARG A 72 -15.72 9.14 -14.80
C ARG A 72 -14.24 9.31 -14.47
N PRO A 73 -13.42 9.89 -15.36
CA PRO A 73 -12.05 10.22 -15.02
C PRO A 73 -12.02 11.23 -13.87
N ASP A 74 -10.99 11.16 -13.03
CA ASP A 74 -10.80 12.09 -11.91
C ASP A 74 -10.73 13.54 -12.39
N ILE A 75 -10.01 13.77 -13.49
CA ILE A 75 -9.99 15.06 -14.19
C ILE A 75 -10.15 14.84 -15.68
N PHE A 76 -11.11 15.53 -16.27
CA PHE A 76 -11.29 15.66 -17.69
C PHE A 76 -10.80 17.01 -18.17
N LEU A 77 -9.96 17.02 -19.20
CA LEU A 77 -9.59 18.22 -19.94
C LEU A 77 -10.04 18.10 -21.39
N GLU A 78 -10.59 19.21 -21.90
CA GLU A 78 -10.86 19.40 -23.32
C GLU A 78 -10.06 20.61 -23.80
N LEU A 79 -9.12 20.37 -24.71
CA LEU A 79 -8.38 21.40 -25.41
C LEU A 79 -9.00 21.56 -26.78
N PHE A 80 -9.20 22.80 -27.24
CA PHE A 80 -9.74 23.03 -28.57
C PHE A 80 -9.31 24.36 -29.16
N ASN A 81 -9.28 24.37 -30.49
CA ASN A 81 -9.22 25.55 -31.33
C ASN A 81 -10.38 25.48 -32.34
N LYS A 82 -10.37 26.32 -33.38
CA LYS A 82 -11.45 26.36 -34.39
C LYS A 82 -11.58 25.07 -35.22
N ASN A 83 -10.53 24.28 -35.32
CA ASN A 83 -10.40 23.14 -36.25
C ASN A 83 -10.22 21.79 -35.53
N GLU A 84 -9.63 21.80 -34.34
CA GLU A 84 -9.18 20.62 -33.63
C GLU A 84 -9.66 20.60 -32.19
N LYS A 85 -9.85 19.39 -31.69
CA LYS A 85 -10.29 19.08 -30.34
C LYS A 85 -9.52 17.86 -29.82
N GLN A 86 -9.05 17.97 -28.60
CA GLN A 86 -8.29 16.93 -27.92
C GLN A 86 -8.88 16.71 -26.53
N TRP A 87 -9.05 15.44 -26.17
CA TRP A 87 -9.44 15.05 -24.82
C TRP A 87 -8.23 14.51 -24.07
N ILE A 88 -8.12 14.92 -22.82
CA ILE A 88 -7.14 14.39 -21.88
C ILE A 88 -7.91 13.87 -20.67
N PHE A 89 -7.79 12.59 -20.39
CA PHE A 89 -8.29 12.00 -19.16
C PHE A 89 -7.13 11.86 -18.20
N ILE A 90 -7.31 12.33 -16.97
CA ILE A 90 -6.36 12.14 -15.89
C ILE A 90 -7.02 11.24 -14.86
N GLU A 91 -6.33 10.14 -14.53
CA GLU A 91 -6.63 9.29 -13.38
C GLU A 91 -5.49 9.44 -12.39
N SER A 92 -5.82 9.65 -11.13
CA SER A 92 -4.85 9.91 -10.07
C SER A 92 -5.03 8.94 -8.91
N LYS A 93 -3.92 8.51 -8.32
CA LYS A 93 -3.91 7.61 -7.18
C LYS A 93 -2.94 8.06 -6.10
N ILE A 94 -3.41 8.11 -4.86
CA ILE A 94 -2.56 8.38 -3.69
C ILE A 94 -2.20 7.07 -2.97
N ASP A 95 -3.18 6.39 -2.40
CA ASP A 95 -2.95 5.16 -1.62
C ASP A 95 -3.71 3.93 -2.15
N ALA A 96 -4.66 4.14 -3.07
CA ALA A 96 -5.43 3.07 -3.70
C ALA A 96 -4.86 2.70 -5.07
N GLN A 97 -5.06 1.45 -5.49
CA GLN A 97 -4.88 1.09 -6.90
C GLN A 97 -6.09 1.52 -7.72
N GLU A 98 -5.92 1.60 -9.04
CA GLU A 98 -7.04 1.85 -9.94
C GLU A 98 -8.07 0.71 -9.90
N GLY A 99 -9.32 1.06 -10.24
CA GLY A 99 -10.39 0.08 -10.38
C GLY A 99 -10.11 -0.93 -11.49
N TYR A 100 -10.76 -2.09 -11.42
CA TYR A 100 -10.58 -3.15 -12.41
C TYR A 100 -10.79 -2.63 -13.85
N GLN A 101 -9.74 -2.75 -14.68
CA GLN A 101 -9.70 -2.32 -16.08
C GLN A 101 -10.01 -0.83 -16.33
N GLN A 102 -9.94 0.02 -15.30
CA GLN A 102 -10.34 1.43 -15.39
C GLN A 102 -9.59 2.18 -16.52
N LEU A 103 -8.26 2.07 -16.58
CA LEU A 103 -7.45 2.70 -17.62
C LEU A 103 -7.79 2.18 -19.04
N THR A 104 -8.11 0.89 -19.17
CA THR A 104 -8.54 0.32 -20.46
C THR A 104 -9.88 0.91 -20.89
N LYS A 105 -10.85 1.03 -19.99
CA LYS A 105 -12.16 1.65 -20.31
C LYS A 105 -11.99 3.10 -20.77
N TYR A 106 -11.12 3.86 -20.10
CA TYR A 106 -10.83 5.25 -20.48
C TYR A 106 -10.22 5.37 -21.86
N ALA A 107 -9.24 4.50 -22.17
CA ALA A 107 -8.66 4.45 -23.50
C ALA A 107 -9.70 4.09 -24.57
N GLU A 108 -10.63 3.17 -24.28
CA GLU A 108 -11.72 2.83 -25.19
C GLU A 108 -12.69 4.01 -25.40
N HIS A 109 -13.00 4.82 -24.38
CA HIS A 109 -13.80 6.04 -24.57
C HIS A 109 -13.09 7.07 -25.46
N LEU A 110 -11.78 7.28 -25.26
CA LEU A 110 -10.98 8.15 -26.13
C LEU A 110 -10.94 7.61 -27.58
N ASP A 111 -10.85 6.28 -27.74
CA ASP A 111 -10.86 5.64 -29.05
C ASP A 111 -12.20 5.78 -29.78
N ASN A 112 -13.32 5.64 -29.06
CA ASN A 112 -14.66 5.68 -29.65
C ASN A 112 -15.18 7.12 -29.89
N SER A 113 -14.49 8.13 -29.38
CA SER A 113 -14.86 9.52 -29.65
C SER A 113 -14.46 9.94 -31.07
N ASN A 114 -15.46 10.18 -31.91
CA ASN A 114 -15.30 10.77 -33.25
C ASN A 114 -15.15 12.30 -33.19
N SER A 115 -15.31 12.89 -32.01
CA SER A 115 -15.26 14.35 -31.79
C SER A 115 -13.85 14.88 -31.51
N ILE A 116 -12.84 14.00 -31.48
CA ILE A 116 -11.46 14.35 -31.15
C ILE A 116 -10.48 13.80 -32.18
N GLN A 117 -9.41 14.55 -32.41
CA GLN A 117 -8.29 14.14 -33.26
C GLN A 117 -7.25 13.34 -32.47
N LYS A 118 -7.08 13.66 -31.18
CA LYS A 118 -6.13 12.99 -30.27
C LYS A 118 -6.77 12.74 -28.91
N GLY A 119 -6.42 11.62 -28.31
CA GLY A 119 -6.77 11.27 -26.93
C GLY A 119 -5.52 11.04 -26.10
N VAL A 120 -5.43 11.66 -24.92
CA VAL A 120 -4.34 11.42 -23.98
C VAL A 120 -4.91 10.87 -22.69
N LEU A 121 -4.30 9.81 -22.17
CA LEU A 121 -4.60 9.26 -20.87
C LEU A 121 -3.38 9.46 -19.97
N ILE A 122 -3.51 10.30 -18.95
CA ILE A 122 -2.49 10.57 -17.95
C ILE A 122 -2.84 9.77 -16.69
N TYR A 123 -1.88 9.01 -16.19
CA TYR A 123 -2.00 8.27 -14.94
C TYR A 123 -0.95 8.74 -13.95
N ILE A 124 -1.40 9.30 -12.82
CA ILE A 124 -0.55 9.91 -11.79
C ILE A 124 -0.61 9.09 -10.51
N THR A 125 0.52 8.60 -10.00
CA THR A 125 0.54 7.80 -8.77
C THR A 125 1.51 8.34 -7.73
N LYS A 126 1.25 8.06 -6.44
CA LYS A 126 2.26 8.28 -5.38
C LYS A 126 3.43 7.30 -5.53
N TYR A 127 3.11 6.02 -5.63
CA TYR A 127 4.10 4.93 -5.70
C TYR A 127 4.50 4.57 -7.13
N PHE A 128 5.61 3.86 -7.27
CA PHE A 128 6.06 3.35 -8.57
C PHE A 128 5.22 2.13 -8.98
N GLU A 129 4.30 2.35 -9.93
CA GLU A 129 3.36 1.32 -10.40
C GLU A 129 3.34 1.24 -11.94
N PRO A 130 4.38 0.70 -12.59
CA PRO A 130 4.51 0.76 -14.04
C PRO A 130 3.37 0.01 -14.76
N LYS A 131 2.64 0.72 -15.62
CA LYS A 131 1.60 0.16 -16.48
C LYS A 131 2.16 -0.13 -17.88
N LYS A 132 1.56 -1.10 -18.56
CA LYS A 132 1.94 -1.49 -19.92
C LYS A 132 0.91 -0.95 -20.90
N GLU A 133 1.32 -0.02 -21.75
CA GLU A 133 0.47 0.59 -22.78
C GLU A 133 -0.23 -0.45 -23.65
N LYS A 134 0.47 -1.53 -24.04
CA LYS A 134 -0.12 -2.65 -24.80
C LYS A 134 -1.34 -3.28 -24.12
N ILE A 135 -1.38 -3.29 -22.79
CA ILE A 135 -2.52 -3.81 -22.00
C ILE A 135 -3.63 -2.77 -21.97
N ILE A 136 -3.29 -1.50 -21.77
CA ILE A 136 -4.26 -0.39 -21.71
C ILE A 136 -5.00 -0.27 -23.06
N PHE A 137 -4.28 -0.23 -24.17
CA PHE A 137 -4.83 -0.06 -25.52
C PHE A 137 -5.18 -1.36 -26.23
N ARG A 138 -5.33 -2.47 -25.51
CA ARG A 138 -5.53 -3.79 -26.13
C ARG A 138 -6.77 -3.86 -27.03
N ASN A 139 -7.84 -3.15 -26.66
CA ASN A 139 -9.14 -3.16 -27.32
C ASN A 139 -9.39 -1.94 -28.21
N CYS A 140 -8.44 -1.01 -28.29
CA CYS A 140 -8.57 0.20 -29.10
C CYS A 140 -8.26 -0.09 -30.58
N SER A 141 -9.10 0.41 -31.47
CA SER A 141 -8.96 0.27 -32.92
C SER A 141 -8.03 1.33 -33.51
N ASN A 142 -8.06 2.58 -33.01
CA ASN A 142 -7.27 3.69 -33.54
C ASN A 142 -6.09 4.04 -32.62
N LYS A 143 -5.20 3.08 -32.34
CA LYS A 143 -4.11 3.28 -31.35
C LYS A 143 -3.18 4.45 -31.68
N GLU A 144 -2.99 4.77 -32.96
CA GLU A 144 -2.15 5.89 -33.43
C GLU A 144 -2.63 7.27 -32.96
N LYS A 145 -3.92 7.41 -32.57
CA LYS A 145 -4.48 8.66 -32.06
C LYS A 145 -4.38 8.79 -30.53
N LEU A 146 -3.94 7.73 -29.85
CA LEU A 146 -3.98 7.60 -28.39
C LEU A 146 -2.59 7.66 -27.81
N PHE A 147 -2.44 8.39 -26.71
CA PHE A 147 -1.18 8.53 -25.99
C PHE A 147 -1.39 8.21 -24.52
N PHE A 148 -0.51 7.38 -23.97
CA PHE A 148 -0.51 7.08 -22.55
C PHE A 148 0.70 7.74 -21.89
N VAL A 149 0.44 8.49 -20.82
CA VAL A 149 1.45 9.11 -20.00
C VAL A 149 1.31 8.56 -18.60
N GLN A 150 2.42 8.10 -18.04
CA GLN A 150 2.49 7.75 -16.64
C GLN A 150 3.52 8.64 -15.95
N MET A 151 3.12 9.24 -14.84
CA MET A 151 3.99 10.04 -14.00
C MET A 151 3.67 9.80 -12.52
N ARG A 152 4.50 10.33 -11.63
CA ARG A 152 4.26 10.29 -10.19
C ARG A 152 4.02 11.68 -9.62
N TRP A 153 3.31 11.74 -8.50
CA TRP A 153 3.01 13.01 -7.84
C TRP A 153 4.25 13.84 -7.49
N TYR A 154 5.40 13.21 -7.22
CA TYR A 154 6.63 13.97 -6.98
C TYR A 154 7.12 14.78 -8.19
N GLU A 155 6.77 14.36 -9.41
CA GLU A 155 7.10 15.09 -10.64
C GLU A 155 6.23 16.34 -10.74
N VAL A 156 4.93 16.20 -10.42
CA VAL A 156 4.01 17.34 -10.29
C VAL A 156 4.47 18.29 -9.19
N TYR A 157 4.89 17.77 -8.03
CA TYR A 157 5.42 18.58 -6.94
C TYR A 157 6.62 19.44 -7.39
N LYS A 158 7.55 18.87 -8.16
CA LYS A 158 8.70 19.61 -8.70
C LYS A 158 8.27 20.75 -9.61
N ILE A 159 7.33 20.51 -10.52
CA ILE A 159 6.77 21.53 -11.41
C ILE A 159 6.15 22.67 -10.60
N LEU A 160 5.31 22.35 -9.61
CA LEU A 160 4.66 23.34 -8.77
C LEU A 160 5.66 24.12 -7.91
N LYS A 161 6.72 23.47 -7.44
CA LYS A 161 7.76 24.09 -6.63
C LYS A 161 8.60 25.10 -7.43
N GLU A 162 9.02 24.72 -8.63
CA GLU A 162 9.70 25.64 -9.56
C GLU A 162 8.83 26.86 -9.88
N TYR A 163 7.52 26.66 -10.05
CA TYR A 163 6.59 27.76 -10.28
C TYR A 163 6.41 28.67 -9.05
N GLN A 164 6.33 28.09 -7.85
CA GLN A 164 6.17 28.82 -6.58
C GLN A 164 7.36 29.72 -6.22
N GLU A 165 8.56 29.35 -6.68
CA GLU A 165 9.77 30.19 -6.53
C GLU A 165 9.70 31.44 -7.43
N ASN A 166 8.97 31.36 -8.53
CA ASN A 166 8.85 32.43 -9.53
C ASN A 166 7.61 33.32 -9.32
N ILE A 167 6.51 32.77 -8.77
CA ILE A 167 5.23 33.48 -8.59
C ILE A 167 4.67 33.20 -7.19
N GLU A 168 4.39 34.26 -6.45
CA GLU A 168 3.77 34.16 -5.13
C GLU A 168 2.26 33.88 -5.25
N CYS A 169 1.89 32.59 -5.19
CA CYS A 169 0.49 32.16 -5.18
C CYS A 169 0.20 31.33 -3.91
N THR A 170 -0.67 31.85 -3.03
CA THR A 170 -1.07 31.17 -1.78
C THR A 170 -1.66 29.78 -2.03
N LEU A 171 -2.40 29.61 -3.14
CA LEU A 171 -2.97 28.32 -3.51
C LEU A 171 -1.88 27.28 -3.77
N ILE A 172 -0.82 27.64 -4.49
CA ILE A 172 0.30 26.74 -4.77
C ILE A 172 1.02 26.36 -3.47
N LYS A 173 1.25 27.32 -2.57
CA LYS A 173 1.86 27.05 -1.26
C LYS A 173 1.05 26.01 -0.48
N GLU A 174 -0.27 26.18 -0.38
CA GLU A 174 -1.13 25.22 0.31
C GLU A 174 -1.15 23.84 -0.40
N VAL A 175 -1.11 23.79 -1.73
CA VAL A 175 -0.99 22.53 -2.48
C VAL A 175 0.34 21.83 -2.20
N LEU A 176 1.46 22.53 -2.27
CA LEU A 176 2.79 21.96 -1.98
C LEU A 176 2.87 21.42 -0.55
N MET A 177 2.30 22.14 0.41
CA MET A 177 2.28 21.72 1.82
C MET A 177 1.38 20.51 2.04
N PHE A 178 0.25 20.43 1.34
CA PHE A 178 -0.58 19.22 1.32
C PHE A 178 0.22 18.04 0.72
N MET A 179 0.90 18.26 -0.41
CA MET A 179 1.73 17.23 -1.03
C MET A 179 2.85 16.73 -0.10
N GLU A 180 3.46 17.61 0.69
CA GLU A 180 4.46 17.22 1.69
C GLU A 180 3.87 16.40 2.83
N GLU A 181 2.72 16.81 3.38
CA GLU A 181 2.05 16.11 4.48
C GLU A 181 1.63 14.68 4.10
N TYR A 182 1.25 14.45 2.83
CA TYR A 182 0.78 13.16 2.33
C TYR A 182 1.85 12.36 1.57
N ASP A 183 3.13 12.73 1.72
CA ASP A 183 4.29 12.09 1.07
C ASP A 183 4.20 12.04 -0.47
N LEU A 184 3.54 13.02 -1.08
CA LEU A 184 3.47 13.22 -2.52
C LEU A 184 4.68 13.98 -3.07
N SER A 185 5.46 14.62 -2.19
CA SER A 185 6.65 15.42 -2.52
C SER A 185 7.94 14.59 -2.64
N GLY A 186 7.87 13.28 -2.43
CA GLY A 186 9.03 12.40 -2.26
C GLY A 186 10.13 12.63 -3.31
N ASN A 187 11.36 12.89 -2.89
CA ASN A 187 12.47 12.96 -3.83
C ASN A 187 12.90 11.54 -4.23
N ASN A 188 13.16 11.29 -5.51
CA ASN A 188 13.79 10.03 -5.96
C ASN A 188 15.29 9.98 -5.58
N GLN A 189 15.62 10.33 -4.35
CA GLN A 189 16.97 10.38 -3.85
C GLN A 189 17.05 9.55 -2.59
N PHE A 190 18.08 8.72 -2.50
CA PHE A 190 18.38 8.03 -1.25
C PHE A 190 18.88 9.06 -0.23
N SER A 191 18.23 9.10 0.93
CA SER A 191 18.74 9.82 2.09
C SER A 191 19.93 9.07 2.70
N SER A 192 20.68 9.72 3.59
CA SER A 192 21.74 9.05 4.37
C SER A 192 21.19 7.89 5.20
N VAL A 193 19.94 7.98 5.66
CA VAL A 193 19.27 6.90 6.40
C VAL A 193 19.00 5.71 5.49
N ASP A 194 18.56 5.94 4.25
CA ASP A 194 18.31 4.87 3.28
C ASP A 194 19.61 4.15 2.91
N ILE A 195 20.69 4.91 2.69
CA ILE A 195 22.02 4.35 2.40
C ILE A 195 22.52 3.52 3.59
N LEU A 196 22.35 4.02 4.82
CA LEU A 196 22.71 3.30 6.03
C LEU A 196 21.90 2.00 6.17
N ALA A 197 20.59 2.04 5.89
CA ALA A 197 19.72 0.87 5.91
C ALA A 197 20.16 -0.16 4.86
N MET A 198 20.47 0.26 3.63
CA MET A 198 20.97 -0.62 2.57
C MET A 198 22.29 -1.30 2.95
N ASN A 199 23.23 -0.54 3.52
CA ASN A 199 24.54 -1.07 3.95
C ASN A 199 24.40 -2.10 5.08
N ASN A 200 23.44 -1.91 5.99
CA ASN A 200 23.25 -2.80 7.14
C ASN A 200 22.26 -3.93 6.89
N PHE A 201 21.47 -3.88 5.80
CA PHE A 201 20.40 -4.83 5.54
C PHE A 201 20.86 -6.29 5.58
N LEU A 202 21.99 -6.61 4.93
CA LEU A 202 22.52 -7.98 4.91
C LEU A 202 22.94 -8.46 6.30
N ASN A 203 23.55 -7.59 7.10
CA ASN A 203 23.96 -7.91 8.46
C ASN A 203 22.74 -8.13 9.37
N VAL A 204 21.76 -7.21 9.34
CA VAL A 204 20.51 -7.33 10.11
C VAL A 204 19.75 -8.59 9.72
N ARG A 205 19.70 -8.93 8.42
CA ARG A 205 19.12 -10.20 7.96
C ARG A 205 19.86 -11.42 8.53
N LYS A 206 21.20 -11.38 8.56
CA LYS A 206 22.01 -12.47 9.15
C LYS A 206 21.69 -12.64 10.64
N MET A 207 21.57 -11.53 11.38
CA MET A 207 21.18 -11.54 12.79
C MET A 207 19.79 -12.16 13.00
N MET A 208 18.79 -11.78 12.18
CA MET A 208 17.46 -12.41 12.22
C MET A 208 17.49 -13.90 11.84
N ASN A 209 18.42 -14.30 10.97
CA ASN A 209 18.61 -15.72 10.65
C ASN A 209 19.20 -16.50 11.82
N GLU A 210 20.22 -15.94 12.48
CA GLU A 210 20.88 -16.57 13.63
C GLU A 210 19.90 -16.82 14.79
N THR A 211 18.94 -15.91 15.01
CA THR A 211 17.92 -16.09 16.06
C THR A 211 16.81 -17.06 15.68
N LEU A 212 16.50 -17.23 14.39
CA LEU A 212 15.36 -18.05 13.94
C LEU A 212 15.74 -19.45 13.47
N PHE A 213 16.80 -19.59 12.68
CA PHE A 213 17.10 -20.82 11.93
C PHE A 213 18.12 -21.75 12.61
N GLY A 214 18.46 -21.47 13.87
CA GLY A 214 19.20 -22.37 14.75
C GLY A 214 18.26 -23.19 15.65
N LYS A 215 18.52 -23.17 16.96
CA LYS A 215 17.76 -23.90 17.99
C LYS A 215 16.27 -23.56 18.00
N VAL A 216 15.94 -22.33 17.66
CA VAL A 216 14.54 -21.86 17.57
C VAL A 216 13.78 -22.59 16.47
N ALA A 217 14.37 -22.80 15.29
CA ALA A 217 13.73 -23.55 14.21
C ALA A 217 13.53 -25.03 14.58
N GLU A 218 14.48 -25.63 15.31
CA GLU A 218 14.35 -27.00 15.82
C GLU A 218 13.15 -27.11 16.78
N LYS A 219 13.09 -26.24 17.81
CA LYS A 219 11.97 -26.20 18.75
C LYS A 219 10.65 -25.85 18.07
N PHE A 220 10.65 -24.88 17.15
CA PHE A 220 9.47 -24.52 16.37
C PHE A 220 8.96 -25.72 15.56
N SER A 221 9.85 -26.46 14.91
CA SER A 221 9.50 -27.65 14.15
C SER A 221 8.83 -28.71 15.03
N LEU A 222 9.36 -28.94 16.24
CA LEU A 222 8.77 -29.85 17.23
C LEU A 222 7.38 -29.39 17.68
N VAL A 223 7.20 -28.09 17.96
CA VAL A 223 5.92 -27.53 18.45
C VAL A 223 4.87 -27.46 17.34
N ALA A 224 5.25 -27.04 16.12
CA ALA A 224 4.34 -26.72 15.04
C ALA A 224 4.18 -27.83 13.98
N GLY A 225 5.01 -28.87 14.01
CA GLY A 225 5.01 -29.94 13.00
C GLY A 225 5.76 -29.58 11.72
N GLY A 226 6.86 -28.84 11.84
CA GLY A 226 7.71 -28.37 10.75
C GLY A 226 8.01 -26.88 10.80
N VAL A 227 8.97 -26.44 9.98
CA VAL A 227 9.43 -25.05 9.87
C VAL A 227 9.56 -24.64 8.40
N SER A 228 9.19 -23.40 8.07
CA SER A 228 9.37 -22.85 6.73
C SER A 228 10.84 -22.53 6.43
N SER A 229 11.19 -22.40 5.15
CA SER A 229 12.55 -22.03 4.73
C SER A 229 12.88 -20.54 4.92
N GLU A 230 14.17 -20.18 4.86
CA GLU A 230 14.63 -18.78 4.79
C GLU A 230 14.03 -18.02 3.58
N SER A 231 13.90 -18.69 2.44
CA SER A 231 13.25 -18.12 1.24
C SER A 231 11.79 -17.74 1.50
N THR A 232 11.11 -18.50 2.36
CA THR A 232 9.75 -18.19 2.81
C THR A 232 9.75 -16.95 3.69
N ALA A 233 10.72 -16.81 4.61
CA ALA A 233 10.85 -15.61 5.45
C ALA A 233 11.05 -14.33 4.62
N LEU A 234 11.86 -14.39 3.55
CA LEU A 234 12.01 -13.27 2.61
C LEU A 234 10.72 -12.96 1.83
N THR A 235 9.96 -14.00 1.46
CA THR A 235 8.65 -13.82 0.83
C THR A 235 7.67 -13.13 1.80
N GLN A 236 7.70 -13.49 3.08
CA GLN A 236 6.90 -12.84 4.11
C GLN A 236 7.31 -11.38 4.31
N LEU A 237 8.61 -11.08 4.26
CA LEU A 237 9.12 -9.73 4.41
C LEU A 237 8.63 -8.83 3.26
N ARG A 238 8.74 -9.33 2.02
CA ARG A 238 8.28 -8.62 0.83
C ARG A 238 6.77 -8.36 0.84
N ASN A 239 5.98 -9.36 1.20
CA ASN A 239 4.53 -9.31 1.02
C ASN A 239 3.79 -8.71 2.24
N TYR A 240 4.35 -8.84 3.44
CA TYR A 240 3.65 -8.52 4.69
C TYR A 240 4.51 -7.70 5.67
N GLY A 241 5.75 -7.32 5.33
CA GLY A 241 6.61 -6.55 6.22
C GLY A 241 7.02 -7.32 7.50
N ARG A 242 7.07 -8.66 7.44
CA ARG A 242 7.46 -9.52 8.57
C ARG A 242 8.51 -10.55 8.16
N TYR A 243 9.52 -10.77 9.00
CA TYR A 243 10.56 -11.78 8.77
C TYR A 243 10.35 -12.94 9.75
N THR A 244 9.72 -14.03 9.27
CA THR A 244 9.16 -15.05 10.16
C THR A 244 9.39 -16.47 9.65
N VAL A 245 9.41 -17.41 10.60
CA VAL A 245 9.11 -18.81 10.34
C VAL A 245 7.62 -19.06 10.53
N ILE A 246 7.02 -19.86 9.65
CA ILE A 246 5.59 -20.10 9.61
C ILE A 246 5.28 -21.57 9.40
N LYS A 247 4.20 -22.04 10.03
CA LYS A 247 3.63 -23.35 9.73
C LYS A 247 2.11 -23.32 9.79
N ASN A 248 1.51 -23.63 8.65
CA ASN A 248 0.08 -23.90 8.55
C ASN A 248 -0.27 -25.19 9.27
N GLN A 249 -1.32 -25.11 10.06
CA GLN A 249 -2.01 -26.20 10.74
C GLN A 249 -3.23 -26.61 9.89
N LYS A 250 -4.18 -27.36 10.47
CA LYS A 250 -5.43 -27.72 9.77
C LYS A 250 -6.38 -26.52 9.78
N ASP A 251 -7.39 -26.57 8.91
CA ASP A 251 -8.53 -25.64 8.90
C ASP A 251 -8.15 -24.15 8.94
N TYR A 252 -7.26 -23.73 8.04
CA TYR A 252 -6.78 -22.35 7.92
C TYR A 252 -6.22 -21.77 9.22
N PHE A 253 -5.64 -22.60 10.08
CA PHE A 253 -4.98 -22.17 11.30
C PHE A 253 -3.47 -22.12 11.10
N GLU A 254 -2.77 -21.14 11.69
CA GLU A 254 -1.33 -20.97 11.51
C GLU A 254 -0.62 -20.56 12.80
N ILE A 255 0.67 -20.92 12.86
CA ILE A 255 1.61 -20.43 13.87
C ILE A 255 2.71 -19.67 13.14
N VAL A 256 2.97 -18.43 13.56
CA VAL A 256 3.94 -17.52 12.94
C VAL A 256 4.86 -16.94 14.00
N LEU A 257 6.17 -17.16 13.89
CA LEU A 257 7.18 -16.70 14.85
C LEU A 257 8.22 -15.83 14.13
N GLY A 258 8.55 -14.67 14.69
CA GLY A 258 9.68 -13.87 14.20
C GLY A 258 9.53 -12.37 14.44
N TYR A 259 9.80 -11.59 13.38
CA TYR A 259 9.92 -10.14 13.43
C TYR A 259 8.82 -9.44 12.62
N TRP A 260 8.20 -8.41 13.18
CA TRP A 260 7.29 -7.49 12.49
C TRP A 260 7.96 -6.13 12.33
N LEU A 261 8.23 -5.73 11.09
CA LEU A 261 9.06 -4.55 10.75
C LEU A 261 8.23 -3.33 10.34
N GLN A 262 6.90 -3.38 10.50
CA GLN A 262 6.00 -2.28 10.16
C GLN A 262 6.08 -1.17 11.23
N SER A 263 7.16 -0.41 11.21
CA SER A 263 7.33 0.77 12.06
C SER A 263 6.60 1.96 11.44
N LYS A 264 5.77 2.65 12.23
CA LYS A 264 5.01 3.85 11.77
C LYS A 264 5.75 5.16 12.00
N SER A 265 6.88 5.13 12.72
CA SER A 265 7.68 6.33 13.01
C SER A 265 9.10 5.95 13.44
N MET A 266 10.03 6.91 13.42
CA MET A 266 11.41 6.69 13.89
C MET A 266 11.52 6.26 15.37
N THR A 267 10.46 6.43 16.16
CA THR A 267 10.42 6.02 17.57
C THR A 267 9.74 4.67 17.78
N ASP A 268 9.12 4.11 16.73
CA ASP A 268 8.46 2.82 16.77
C ASP A 268 9.45 1.72 16.41
N PHE A 269 9.64 0.76 17.31
CA PHE A 269 10.62 -0.30 17.16
C PHE A 269 9.98 -1.54 16.55
N PRO A 270 10.70 -2.29 15.68
CA PRO A 270 10.26 -3.60 15.24
C PRO A 270 9.86 -4.47 16.43
N ARG A 271 8.84 -5.31 16.23
CA ARG A 271 8.36 -6.23 17.27
C ARG A 271 8.90 -7.63 17.01
N VAL A 272 9.17 -8.36 18.08
CA VAL A 272 9.51 -9.79 18.03
C VAL A 272 8.51 -10.59 18.84
N GLY A 273 8.12 -11.76 18.34
CA GLY A 273 7.13 -12.58 19.03
C GLY A 273 6.55 -13.70 18.20
N ILE A 274 5.38 -14.17 18.64
CA ILE A 274 4.62 -15.24 18.01
C ILE A 274 3.15 -14.84 17.83
N GLN A 275 2.54 -15.32 16.77
CA GLN A 275 1.11 -15.21 16.47
C GLN A 275 0.53 -16.60 16.23
N ILE A 276 -0.66 -16.83 16.77
CA ILE A 276 -1.50 -17.98 16.48
C ILE A 276 -2.79 -17.43 15.87
N ALA A 277 -3.08 -17.80 14.63
CA ALA A 277 -4.13 -17.15 13.86
C ALA A 277 -5.00 -18.14 13.09
N VAL A 278 -6.27 -17.77 12.91
CA VAL A 278 -7.24 -18.47 12.06
C VAL A 278 -7.66 -17.58 10.91
N GLY A 279 -7.70 -18.15 9.72
CA GLY A 279 -8.10 -17.48 8.50
C GLY A 279 -9.63 -17.44 8.35
N PRO A 280 -10.16 -16.46 7.59
CA PRO A 280 -11.61 -16.24 7.41
C PRO A 280 -12.33 -17.36 6.65
N LYS A 281 -11.58 -18.33 6.12
CA LYS A 281 -12.09 -19.50 5.39
C LYS A 281 -12.16 -20.76 6.25
N SER A 282 -11.80 -20.67 7.53
CA SER A 282 -11.92 -21.79 8.47
C SER A 282 -13.39 -22.17 8.66
N GLU A 283 -13.67 -23.48 8.60
CA GLU A 283 -15.01 -24.00 8.89
C GLU A 283 -15.36 -23.88 10.38
N ASN A 284 -14.35 -23.80 11.25
CA ASN A 284 -14.49 -23.68 12.70
C ASN A 284 -14.11 -22.30 13.24
N TYR A 285 -14.15 -21.25 12.40
CA TYR A 285 -13.68 -19.90 12.76
C TYR A 285 -14.21 -19.44 14.11
N ASP A 286 -15.53 -19.44 14.30
CA ASP A 286 -16.18 -18.94 15.53
C ASP A 286 -15.75 -19.73 16.78
N LYS A 287 -15.66 -21.06 16.65
CA LYS A 287 -15.22 -21.94 17.74
C LYS A 287 -13.76 -21.67 18.12
N ILE A 288 -12.89 -21.51 17.12
CA ILE A 288 -11.46 -21.23 17.34
C ILE A 288 -11.31 -19.85 18.01
N ILE A 289 -12.03 -18.83 17.54
CA ILE A 289 -11.99 -17.48 18.14
C ILE A 289 -12.46 -17.49 19.59
N GLN A 290 -13.49 -18.28 19.92
CA GLN A 290 -13.94 -18.42 21.31
C GLN A 290 -12.84 -19.00 22.21
N ILE A 291 -12.17 -20.07 21.78
CA ILE A 291 -11.06 -20.67 22.52
C ILE A 291 -9.90 -19.67 22.66
N ILE A 292 -9.59 -18.93 21.61
CA ILE A 292 -8.54 -17.90 21.63
C ILE A 292 -8.87 -16.78 22.65
N LYS A 293 -10.13 -16.36 22.75
CA LYS A 293 -10.58 -15.40 23.79
C LYS A 293 -10.40 -15.96 25.20
N GLU A 294 -10.69 -17.24 25.39
CA GLU A 294 -10.47 -17.91 26.68
C GLU A 294 -8.99 -17.94 27.08
N ILE A 295 -8.09 -18.19 26.12
CA ILE A 295 -6.64 -18.16 26.34
C ILE A 295 -6.17 -16.77 26.77
N GLU A 296 -6.61 -15.72 26.06
CA GLU A 296 -6.24 -14.34 26.42
C GLU A 296 -6.80 -13.95 27.79
N HIS A 297 -8.06 -14.30 28.10
CA HIS A 297 -8.65 -14.03 29.40
C HIS A 297 -7.92 -14.74 30.55
N LYS A 298 -7.41 -15.95 30.31
CA LYS A 298 -6.64 -16.73 31.29
C LYS A 298 -5.22 -16.18 31.48
N TYR A 299 -4.62 -15.62 30.43
CA TYR A 299 -3.23 -15.13 30.42
C TYR A 299 -3.10 -13.70 29.86
N PRO A 300 -3.77 -12.70 30.45
CA PRO A 300 -3.90 -11.35 29.87
C PRO A 300 -2.58 -10.58 29.83
N ASP A 301 -1.63 -10.91 30.71
CA ASP A 301 -0.30 -10.28 30.73
C ASP A 301 0.65 -10.82 29.66
N LYS A 302 0.29 -11.94 29.00
CA LYS A 302 1.12 -12.62 28.01
C LYS A 302 0.55 -12.50 26.60
N TRP A 303 -0.74 -12.75 26.44
CA TRP A 303 -1.39 -12.85 25.15
C TRP A 303 -2.33 -11.68 24.92
N THR A 304 -2.34 -11.17 23.70
CA THR A 304 -3.25 -10.11 23.26
C THR A 304 -3.94 -10.55 21.98
N THR A 305 -5.20 -10.15 21.81
CA THR A 305 -6.00 -10.50 20.64
C THR A 305 -5.78 -9.52 19.49
N PHE A 306 -6.08 -9.94 18.25
CA PHE A 306 -6.10 -9.05 17.10
C PHE A 306 -7.20 -9.42 16.10
N ALA A 307 -7.72 -8.38 15.42
CA ALA A 307 -8.65 -8.46 14.29
C ALA A 307 -10.00 -9.17 14.54
N PHE A 308 -10.47 -9.23 15.79
CA PHE A 308 -11.73 -9.93 16.12
C PHE A 308 -13.01 -9.28 15.59
N ASP A 309 -12.96 -8.01 15.20
CA ASP A 309 -14.12 -7.25 14.74
C ASP A 309 -14.37 -7.40 13.22
N ASP A 310 -13.50 -8.13 12.51
CA ASP A 310 -13.65 -8.38 11.07
C ASP A 310 -13.42 -9.86 10.72
N SER A 311 -14.51 -10.58 10.45
CA SER A 311 -14.47 -12.00 10.06
C SER A 311 -13.93 -12.24 8.65
N LYS A 312 -13.56 -11.19 7.90
CA LYS A 312 -13.00 -11.31 6.55
C LYS A 312 -11.47 -11.30 6.55
N VAL A 313 -10.83 -11.12 7.70
CA VAL A 313 -9.37 -11.10 7.83
C VAL A 313 -8.89 -12.22 8.76
N TRP A 314 -7.57 -12.42 8.78
CA TRP A 314 -6.94 -13.34 9.73
C TRP A 314 -7.00 -12.75 11.14
N SER A 315 -7.35 -13.59 12.10
CA SER A 315 -7.66 -13.18 13.47
C SER A 315 -7.04 -14.15 14.47
N GLY A 316 -6.64 -13.68 15.65
CA GLY A 316 -6.03 -14.57 16.63
C GLY A 316 -5.48 -13.90 17.86
N ILE A 317 -4.47 -14.56 18.45
CA ILE A 317 -3.70 -14.06 19.59
C ILE A 317 -2.23 -13.94 19.25
N LYS A 318 -1.56 -13.06 19.97
CA LYS A 318 -0.14 -12.80 19.83
C LYS A 318 0.52 -12.49 21.16
N GLN A 319 1.79 -12.86 21.25
CA GLN A 319 2.70 -12.49 22.32
C GLN A 319 3.92 -11.86 21.66
N GLU A 320 4.03 -10.53 21.77
CA GLU A 320 5.06 -9.73 21.10
C GLU A 320 5.61 -8.66 22.03
N ILE A 321 6.91 -8.38 21.94
CA ILE A 321 7.56 -7.24 22.60
C ILE A 321 8.38 -6.42 21.60
N PRO A 322 8.54 -5.11 21.82
CA PRO A 322 9.38 -4.29 20.96
C PRO A 322 10.85 -4.67 21.12
N LEU A 323 11.60 -4.69 20.02
CA LEU A 323 12.99 -5.11 19.96
C LEU A 323 13.90 -4.26 20.85
N ASN A 324 13.51 -3.02 21.15
CA ASN A 324 14.25 -2.16 22.08
C ASN A 324 14.36 -2.72 23.50
N LYS A 325 13.51 -3.68 23.89
CA LYS A 325 13.61 -4.38 25.18
C LYS A 325 14.91 -5.16 25.36
N PHE A 326 15.58 -5.49 24.27
CA PHE A 326 16.85 -6.22 24.28
C PHE A 326 18.08 -5.30 24.20
N MET A 327 17.91 -3.97 24.10
CA MET A 327 19.04 -3.06 23.83
C MET A 327 20.09 -3.00 24.94
N GLY A 328 19.70 -3.36 26.18
CA GLY A 328 20.61 -3.44 27.32
C GLY A 328 21.33 -4.79 27.48
N GLU A 329 21.01 -5.78 26.65
CA GLU A 329 21.62 -7.11 26.72
C GLU A 329 23.01 -7.11 26.07
N GLU A 330 23.97 -7.77 26.70
CA GLU A 330 25.34 -7.92 26.19
C GLU A 330 25.35 -8.72 24.87
N ASP A 331 24.56 -9.79 24.81
CA ASP A 331 24.32 -10.58 23.61
C ASP A 331 22.83 -10.54 23.24
N GLN A 332 22.49 -9.56 22.40
CA GLN A 332 21.13 -9.35 21.93
C GLN A 332 20.60 -10.52 21.09
N ILE A 333 21.46 -11.19 20.32
CA ILE A 333 21.07 -12.37 19.51
C ILE A 333 20.63 -13.48 20.44
N LYS A 334 21.44 -13.77 21.46
CA LYS A 334 21.11 -14.81 22.42
C LYS A 334 19.87 -14.48 23.23
N ALA A 335 19.68 -13.22 23.61
CA ALA A 335 18.50 -12.78 24.36
C ALA A 335 17.20 -12.95 23.54
N VAL A 336 17.22 -12.60 22.25
CA VAL A 336 16.07 -12.81 21.36
C VAL A 336 15.83 -14.30 21.11
N GLU A 337 16.88 -15.11 20.89
CA GLU A 337 16.76 -16.57 20.75
C GLU A 337 16.08 -17.18 21.99
N ASN A 338 16.52 -16.79 23.19
CA ASN A 338 15.94 -17.28 24.45
C ASN A 338 14.48 -16.85 24.62
N TYR A 339 14.13 -15.62 24.22
CA TYR A 339 12.74 -15.16 24.22
C TYR A 339 11.87 -15.99 23.29
N PHE A 340 12.34 -16.29 22.07
CA PHE A 340 11.61 -17.17 21.15
C PHE A 340 11.42 -18.60 21.69
N LEU A 341 12.43 -19.16 22.36
CA LEU A 341 12.31 -20.47 22.99
C LEU A 341 11.26 -20.46 24.13
N LEU A 342 11.26 -19.42 24.96
CA LEU A 342 10.30 -19.26 26.05
C LEU A 342 8.86 -19.18 25.54
N ILE A 343 8.59 -18.37 24.51
CA ILE A 343 7.22 -18.26 23.97
C ILE A 343 6.78 -19.53 23.23
N LEU A 344 7.71 -20.34 22.70
CA LEU A 344 7.38 -21.65 22.14
C LEU A 344 6.98 -22.66 23.21
N ASP A 345 7.53 -22.58 24.42
CA ASP A 345 7.06 -23.38 25.56
C ASP A 345 5.63 -22.97 25.96
N ASP A 346 5.30 -21.67 25.91
CA ASP A 346 3.94 -21.18 26.13
C ASP A 346 2.97 -21.74 25.06
N VAL A 347 3.37 -21.80 23.78
CA VAL A 347 2.55 -22.45 22.73
C VAL A 347 2.37 -23.94 22.97
N GLU A 348 3.42 -24.65 23.40
CA GLU A 348 3.33 -26.08 23.72
C GLU A 348 2.31 -26.33 24.86
N ASN A 349 2.26 -25.44 25.84
CA ASN A 349 1.27 -25.49 26.91
C ASN A 349 -0.15 -25.24 26.39
N ILE A 350 -0.35 -24.25 25.51
CA ILE A 350 -1.64 -24.01 24.86
C ILE A 350 -2.10 -25.26 24.09
N LYS A 351 -1.20 -25.94 23.37
CA LYS A 351 -1.55 -27.19 22.66
C LYS A 351 -2.03 -28.30 23.60
N LYS A 352 -1.44 -28.40 24.79
CA LYS A 352 -1.81 -29.39 25.82
C LYS A 352 -3.15 -29.05 26.47
N GLU A 353 -3.39 -27.77 26.75
CA GLU A 353 -4.63 -27.29 27.38
C GLU A 353 -5.82 -27.27 26.41
N HIS A 354 -5.56 -27.02 25.12
CA HIS A 354 -6.57 -26.89 24.08
C HIS A 354 -6.28 -27.84 22.91
N PRO A 355 -6.40 -29.17 23.11
CA PRO A 355 -6.18 -30.16 22.06
C PRO A 355 -7.24 -30.08 20.93
N ASP A 356 -8.37 -29.41 21.20
CA ASP A 356 -9.49 -29.23 20.26
C ASP A 356 -9.21 -28.19 19.16
N LEU A 357 -8.16 -27.39 19.30
CA LEU A 357 -7.70 -26.51 18.24
C LEU A 357 -7.10 -27.36 17.08
N PRO A 358 -7.15 -26.87 15.83
CA PRO A 358 -6.85 -27.66 14.64
C PRO A 358 -5.34 -27.87 14.40
N TRP A 359 -4.60 -28.32 15.42
CA TRP A 359 -3.17 -28.59 15.37
C TRP A 359 -2.84 -29.69 14.37
N ASN A 360 -1.67 -29.58 13.73
CA ASN A 360 -1.00 -30.74 13.17
C ASN A 360 -0.49 -31.60 14.32
N ILE A 361 -0.96 -32.84 14.37
CA ILE A 361 -0.44 -33.87 15.27
C ILE A 361 0.75 -34.48 14.53
N LEU A 362 1.96 -34.36 15.09
CA LEU A 362 3.06 -35.22 14.68
C LEU A 362 2.66 -36.64 15.09
N SER A 363 2.54 -37.55 14.12
CA SER A 363 2.48 -38.97 14.42
C SER A 363 3.78 -39.34 15.11
N SER A 364 3.74 -39.58 16.41
CA SER A 364 4.80 -40.29 17.11
C SER A 364 4.84 -41.72 16.55
N GLU A 365 5.83 -42.01 15.70
CA GLU A 365 6.28 -43.40 15.52
C GLU A 365 7.06 -43.84 16.76
#